data_AF-A0A7J6RQG9-F1
#
_entry.id   AF-A0A7J6RQG9-F1
#
_cell.length_a   1.000
_cell.length_b   1.000
_cell.length_c   1.000
_cell.angle_alpha   90.00
_cell.angle_beta   90.00
_cell.angle_gamma   90.00
#
_symmetry.space_group_name_H-M   'P 1'
#
loop_
_entity.id
_entity.type
_entity.pdbx_description
1 polymer ?
#
loop_
_entity_poly.entity_id
_entity_poly.type
_entity_poly.pdbx_seq_one_letter_code
_entity_poly.pdbx_strand_id
1 'polypeptide(L)'
;QCGKVDSLRVRRVPYPETINQREVDNWVSQIEELHEEGATTSSVMNYSHKMPSIDRLMQAWPPEMEEYLSSTAALPDPSPDLDVDLVTYIRIICAMLDIPVHDNSTASIIEALHMLFSLYLGGYTAAFP
;
A
#
# COMPACT_ATOMS: atom_id res chain seq x y z
N GLN A 1 4.20 6.86 23.17
CA GLN A 1 5.68 6.89 23.31
C GLN A 1 6.25 6.53 21.94
N CYS A 2 6.89 7.49 21.28
CA CYS A 2 7.43 7.32 19.93
C CYS A 2 8.66 6.42 19.99
N GLY A 3 8.57 5.23 19.39
CA GLY A 3 9.67 4.29 19.27
C GLY A 3 10.75 4.89 18.39
N LYS A 4 11.95 5.01 18.95
CA LYS A 4 13.14 5.55 18.30
C LYS A 4 13.55 4.59 17.19
N VAL A 5 13.33 4.94 15.93
CA VAL A 5 13.93 4.23 14.80
C VAL A 5 15.39 4.67 14.75
N ASP A 6 16.23 4.05 15.58
CA ASP A 6 17.68 4.22 15.48
C ASP A 6 18.08 3.65 14.10
N SER A 7 18.45 4.55 13.19
CA SER A 7 18.91 4.25 11.84
C SER A 7 19.97 3.14 11.88
N LEU A 8 19.58 1.93 11.49
CA LEU A 8 20.49 0.80 11.33
C LEU A 8 21.41 1.09 10.14
N ARG A 9 22.56 1.69 10.45
CA ARG A 9 23.58 2.04 9.46
C ARG A 9 24.57 0.89 9.37
N VAL A 10 24.47 0.08 8.30
CA VAL A 10 25.48 -0.94 7.98
C VAL A 10 26.85 -0.29 7.90
N ARG A 11 27.76 -0.68 8.79
CA ARG A 11 29.16 -0.25 8.70
C ARG A 11 29.83 -0.98 7.54
N ARG A 12 30.60 -0.26 6.72
CA ARG A 12 31.48 -0.93 5.75
C ARG A 12 32.64 -1.55 6.50
N VAL A 13 32.93 -2.82 6.20
CA VAL A 13 34.13 -3.50 6.68
C VAL A 13 35.35 -2.91 5.93
N PRO A 14 36.38 -2.41 6.64
CA PRO A 14 37.63 -1.96 6.02
C PRO A 14 38.44 -3.12 5.42
N TYR A 15 39.44 -2.77 4.60
CA TYR A 15 40.26 -3.66 3.76
C TYR A 15 40.74 -4.98 4.42
N PRO A 16 40.86 -6.07 3.64
CA PRO A 16 41.03 -7.44 4.14
C PRO A 16 42.32 -7.71 4.91
N GLU A 17 43.34 -6.87 4.77
CA GLU A 17 44.63 -7.04 5.45
C GLU A 17 44.61 -6.80 6.98
N THR A 18 43.57 -6.17 7.54
CA THR A 18 43.45 -5.91 9.00
C THR A 18 42.20 -6.51 9.64
N ILE A 19 41.55 -7.46 8.98
CA ILE A 19 40.25 -8.00 9.41
C ILE A 19 40.36 -8.82 10.70
N ASN A 20 39.59 -8.42 11.71
CA ASN A 20 39.27 -9.24 12.87
C ASN A 20 38.03 -10.08 12.54
N GLN A 21 38.10 -11.40 12.72
CA GLN A 21 37.03 -12.34 12.39
C GLN A 21 35.69 -11.94 13.07
N ARG A 22 35.76 -11.37 14.28
CA ARG A 22 34.60 -10.88 15.04
C ARG A 22 33.88 -9.69 14.41
N GLU A 23 34.58 -8.85 13.65
CA GLU A 23 33.97 -7.69 12.99
C GLU A 23 33.18 -8.11 11.75
N VAL A 24 33.67 -9.14 11.06
CA VAL A 24 32.95 -9.76 9.95
C VAL A 24 31.70 -10.45 10.48
N ASP A 25 31.81 -11.24 11.55
CA ASP A 25 30.66 -11.91 12.16
C ASP A 25 29.59 -10.90 12.62
N ASN A 26 30.00 -9.80 13.26
CA ASN A 26 29.08 -8.72 13.66
C ASN A 26 28.45 -8.00 12.45
N TRP A 27 29.20 -7.79 11.36
CA TRP A 27 28.65 -7.20 10.14
C TRP A 27 27.65 -8.14 9.45
N VAL A 28 27.93 -9.44 9.41
CA VAL A 28 26.99 -10.45 8.89
C VAL A 28 25.70 -10.45 9.71
N SER A 29 25.79 -10.47 11.04
CA SER A 29 24.60 -10.40 11.90
C SER A 29 23.80 -9.12 11.69
N GLN A 30 24.44 -7.97 11.49
CA GLN A 30 23.73 -6.70 11.18
C GLN A 30 23.01 -6.75 9.83
N ILE A 31 23.54 -7.48 8.84
CA ILE A 31 22.87 -7.67 7.54
C ILE A 31 21.72 -8.67 7.66
N GLU A 32 21.91 -9.75 8.40
CA GLU A 32 20.85 -10.74 8.66
C GLU A 32 19.68 -10.09 9.40
N GLU A 33 19.94 -9.30 10.44
CA GLU A 33 18.93 -8.52 11.16
C GLU A 33 18.19 -7.54 10.22
N LEU A 34 18.92 -6.84 9.34
CA LEU A 34 18.31 -5.99 8.31
C LEU A 34 17.54 -6.75 7.25
N HIS A 35 17.86 -8.01 6.97
CA HIS A 35 17.11 -8.84 6.03
C HIS A 35 15.87 -9.44 6.69
N GLU A 36 15.92 -9.80 7.97
CA GLU A 36 14.74 -10.20 8.75
C GLU A 36 13.77 -9.02 8.93
N GLU A 37 14.28 -7.83 9.21
CA GLU A 37 13.51 -6.60 9.29
C GLU A 37 13.09 -6.11 7.89
N GLY A 38 13.95 -6.21 6.88
CA GLY A 38 13.73 -5.71 5.52
C GLY A 38 12.77 -6.58 4.69
N ALA A 39 12.78 -7.90 4.89
CA ALA A 39 11.79 -8.80 4.28
C ALA A 39 10.38 -8.57 4.84
N THR A 40 10.26 -8.01 6.04
CA THR A 40 8.98 -7.64 6.65
C THR A 40 8.58 -6.17 6.42
N THR A 41 9.51 -5.27 6.06
CA THR A 41 9.24 -3.81 5.99
C THR A 41 9.40 -3.15 4.62
N SER A 42 9.94 -3.81 3.59
CA SER A 42 10.27 -3.10 2.32
C SER A 42 9.18 -3.11 1.24
N SER A 43 7.97 -3.59 1.51
CA SER A 43 6.88 -3.62 0.51
C SER A 43 5.47 -3.52 1.10
N VAL A 44 5.32 -3.78 2.40
CA VAL A 44 4.01 -3.71 3.06
C VAL A 44 3.81 -2.29 3.55
N MET A 45 3.00 -1.52 2.84
CA MET A 45 2.48 -0.26 3.37
C MET A 45 1.79 -0.57 4.71
N ASN A 46 2.38 -0.06 5.80
CA ASN A 46 1.80 -0.19 7.15
C ASN A 46 0.62 0.77 7.25
N TYR A 47 -0.57 0.31 6.85
CA TYR A 47 -1.80 1.09 6.99
C TYR A 47 -2.04 1.44 8.45
N SER A 48 -2.30 2.73 8.73
CA SER A 48 -2.56 3.19 10.10
C SER A 48 -3.85 2.59 10.70
N HIS A 49 -4.72 2.04 9.85
CA HIS A 49 -5.99 1.43 10.24
C HIS A 49 -6.26 0.13 9.47
N LYS A 50 -7.24 -0.63 9.96
CA LYS A 50 -7.64 -1.91 9.37
C LYS A 50 -8.30 -1.69 8.00
N MET A 51 -7.51 -1.93 6.95
CA MET A 51 -7.95 -1.89 5.56
C MET A 51 -8.55 -3.25 5.14
N PRO A 52 -9.58 -3.31 4.27
CA PRO A 52 -10.02 -4.56 3.65
C PRO A 52 -8.90 -5.23 2.82
N SER A 53 -8.93 -6.55 2.72
CA SER A 53 -7.98 -7.29 1.87
C SER A 53 -8.27 -7.06 0.39
N ILE A 54 -7.21 -7.03 -0.43
CA ILE A 54 -7.31 -6.86 -1.89
C ILE A 54 -8.22 -7.93 -2.51
N ASP A 55 -8.08 -9.19 -2.08
CA ASP A 55 -8.90 -10.30 -2.58
C ASP A 55 -10.40 -10.10 -2.33
N ARG A 56 -10.77 -9.43 -1.24
CA ARG A 56 -12.17 -9.14 -0.94
C ARG A 56 -12.74 -8.07 -1.88
N LEU A 57 -11.93 -7.08 -2.23
CA LEU A 57 -12.31 -6.00 -3.13
C LEU A 57 -12.31 -6.44 -4.60
N MET A 58 -11.57 -7.50 -4.96
CA MET A 58 -11.59 -8.12 -6.29
C MET A 58 -12.74 -9.12 -6.49
N GLN A 59 -13.63 -9.28 -5.49
CA GLN A 59 -14.79 -10.17 -5.62
C GLN A 59 -15.73 -9.66 -6.73
N ALA A 60 -16.42 -10.60 -7.39
CA ALA A 60 -17.46 -10.27 -8.33
C ALA A 60 -18.57 -9.46 -7.65
N TRP A 61 -19.07 -8.43 -8.34
CA TRP A 61 -20.19 -7.64 -7.85
C TRP A 61 -21.44 -8.51 -7.70
N PRO A 62 -22.27 -8.29 -6.67
CA PRO A 62 -23.56 -8.95 -6.56
C PRO A 62 -24.40 -8.75 -7.83
N PRO A 63 -25.22 -9.74 -8.23
CA PRO A 63 -25.94 -9.69 -9.51
C PRO A 63 -26.88 -8.49 -9.62
N GLU A 64 -27.48 -8.09 -8.50
CA GLU A 64 -28.31 -6.88 -8.41
C GLU A 64 -27.50 -5.64 -8.79
N MET A 65 -26.30 -5.50 -8.21
CA MET A 65 -25.41 -4.37 -8.47
C MET A 65 -24.83 -4.40 -9.88
N GLU A 66 -24.46 -5.58 -10.38
CA GLU A 66 -23.99 -5.77 -11.75
C GLU A 66 -25.03 -5.33 -12.79
N GLU A 67 -26.31 -5.66 -12.57
CA GLU A 67 -27.41 -5.22 -13.43
C GLU A 67 -27.58 -3.68 -13.41
N TYR A 68 -27.47 -3.04 -12.23
CA TYR A 68 -27.48 -1.58 -12.14
C TYR A 68 -26.29 -0.95 -12.89
N LEU A 69 -25.07 -1.45 -12.67
CA LEU A 69 -23.85 -0.96 -13.32
C LEU A 69 -23.82 -1.19 -14.84
N SER A 70 -24.56 -2.19 -15.33
CA SER A 70 -24.66 -2.48 -16.77
C SER A 70 -25.76 -1.67 -17.46
N SER A 71 -26.85 -1.38 -16.75
CA SER A 71 -28.04 -0.69 -17.30
C SER A 71 -27.93 0.83 -17.24
N THR A 72 -27.35 1.34 -16.17
CA THR A 72 -26.86 2.71 -16.08
C THR A 72 -25.38 2.65 -16.43
N ALA A 73 -24.85 3.52 -17.29
CA ALA A 73 -23.41 3.58 -17.57
C ALA A 73 -22.65 4.08 -16.32
N ALA A 74 -22.77 3.36 -15.20
CA ALA A 74 -22.74 3.87 -13.84
C ALA A 74 -21.51 3.44 -13.09
N LEU A 75 -20.37 3.69 -13.70
CA LEU A 75 -19.43 4.47 -12.92
C LEU A 75 -19.92 5.91 -13.05
N PRO A 76 -19.92 6.74 -11.99
CA PRO A 76 -19.95 8.16 -12.21
C PRO A 76 -18.85 8.41 -13.23
N ASP A 77 -19.24 8.78 -14.45
CA ASP A 77 -18.32 9.46 -15.34
C ASP A 77 -17.67 10.53 -14.45
N PRO A 78 -16.34 10.71 -14.47
CA PRO A 78 -15.72 11.98 -14.10
C PRO A 78 -16.31 13.11 -14.96
N SER A 79 -17.62 13.27 -14.87
CA SER A 79 -18.42 14.18 -15.65
C SER A 79 -18.00 15.55 -15.16
N PRO A 80 -17.68 16.46 -16.09
CA PRO A 80 -17.25 17.81 -15.75
C PRO A 80 -18.33 18.60 -14.98
N ASP A 81 -19.53 18.06 -14.80
CA ASP A 81 -20.61 18.63 -14.01
C ASP A 81 -20.46 18.42 -12.49
N LEU A 82 -19.58 17.53 -12.04
CA LEU A 82 -19.32 17.34 -10.61
C LEU A 82 -18.30 18.38 -10.10
N ASP A 83 -18.80 19.57 -9.72
CA ASP A 83 -18.00 20.66 -9.11
C ASP A 83 -17.61 20.33 -7.66
N VAL A 84 -16.63 19.46 -7.49
CA VAL A 84 -16.09 19.07 -6.17
C VAL A 84 -14.57 19.18 -6.14
N ASP A 85 -14.03 19.43 -4.96
CA ASP A 85 -12.59 19.42 -4.73
C ASP A 85 -12.00 18.01 -4.97
N LEU A 86 -10.74 17.94 -5.40
CA LEU A 86 -10.02 16.69 -5.68
C LEU A 86 -10.03 15.70 -4.50
N VAL A 87 -9.85 16.18 -3.27
CA VAL A 87 -9.89 15.36 -2.06
C VAL A 87 -11.27 14.76 -1.88
N THR A 88 -12.32 15.56 -2.04
CA THR A 88 -13.71 15.09 -2.01
C THR A 88 -13.98 14.09 -3.13
N TYR A 89 -13.47 14.34 -4.33
CA TYR A 89 -13.59 13.42 -5.48
C TYR A 89 -12.97 12.04 -5.19
N ILE A 90 -11.74 12.02 -4.67
CA ILE A 90 -11.06 10.78 -4.29
C ILE A 90 -11.88 10.02 -3.24
N ARG A 91 -12.44 10.72 -2.25
CA ARG A 91 -13.26 10.09 -1.21
C ARG A 91 -14.54 9.49 -1.76
N ILE A 92 -15.18 10.14 -2.74
CA ILE A 92 -16.37 9.60 -3.41
C ILE A 92 -16.02 8.28 -4.12
N ILE A 93 -14.92 8.25 -4.89
CA ILE A 93 -14.47 7.04 -5.58
C ILE A 93 -14.11 5.93 -4.58
N CYS A 94 -13.31 6.23 -3.57
CA CYS A 94 -12.91 5.25 -2.55
C CYS A 94 -14.13 4.69 -1.81
N ALA A 95 -15.12 5.53 -1.48
CA ALA A 95 -16.35 5.09 -0.84
C ALA A 95 -17.20 4.18 -1.74
N MET A 96 -17.24 4.44 -3.05
CA MET A 96 -17.95 3.58 -4.01
C MET A 96 -17.31 2.18 -4.14
N LEU A 97 -15.99 2.08 -3.96
CA LEU A 97 -15.24 0.83 -4.04
C LEU A 97 -15.05 0.16 -2.67
N ASP A 98 -15.84 0.54 -1.66
CA ASP A 98 -15.77 0.00 -0.29
C ASP A 98 -14.40 0.20 0.40
N ILE A 99 -13.64 1.21 0.01
CA ILE A 99 -12.35 1.58 0.62
C ILE A 99 -12.58 2.68 1.67
N PRO A 100 -12.35 2.40 2.97
CA PRO A 100 -12.59 3.38 4.01
C PRO A 100 -11.51 4.47 4.01
N VAL A 101 -11.93 5.73 4.11
CA VAL A 101 -11.04 6.89 4.36
C VAL A 101 -11.34 7.40 5.76
N HIS A 102 -10.45 7.12 6.72
CA HIS A 102 -10.73 7.30 8.15
C HIS A 102 -10.61 8.75 8.61
N ASP A 103 -9.53 9.43 8.21
CA ASP A 103 -9.24 10.80 8.63
C ASP A 103 -9.17 11.75 7.44
N ASN A 104 -9.39 13.04 7.69
CA ASN A 104 -9.13 14.12 6.72
C ASN A 104 -7.62 14.43 6.58
N SER A 105 -6.76 13.52 7.06
CA SER A 105 -5.31 13.62 6.93
C SER A 105 -4.89 13.18 5.53
N THR A 106 -3.92 13.88 4.94
CA THR A 106 -3.32 13.53 3.65
C THR A 106 -2.76 12.12 3.65
N ALA A 107 -2.26 11.63 4.79
CA ALA A 107 -1.76 10.27 4.93
C ALA A 107 -2.85 9.21 4.69
N SER A 108 -4.06 9.39 5.24
CA SER A 108 -5.17 8.45 5.08
C SER A 108 -5.68 8.41 3.63
N ILE A 109 -5.66 9.56 2.94
CA ILE A 109 -6.00 9.64 1.52
C ILE A 109 -4.97 8.87 0.68
N ILE A 110 -3.68 9.00 1.00
CA ILE A 110 -2.61 8.28 0.30
C ILE A 110 -2.73 6.77 0.52
N GLU A 111 -3.06 6.33 1.73
CA GLU A 111 -3.33 4.92 2.05
C GLU A 111 -4.49 4.34 1.24
N ALA A 112 -5.62 5.06 1.17
CA ALA A 112 -6.77 4.64 0.38
C ALA A 112 -6.47 4.63 -1.14
N LEU A 113 -5.72 5.61 -1.62
CA LEU A 113 -5.31 5.70 -3.01
C LEU A 113 -4.33 4.58 -3.39
N HIS A 114 -3.43 4.20 -2.48
CA HIS A 114 -2.55 3.06 -2.67
C HIS A 114 -3.34 1.77 -2.84
N MET A 115 -4.39 1.55 -2.04
CA MET A 115 -5.31 0.42 -2.21
C MET A 115 -6.01 0.45 -3.57
N LEU A 116 -6.50 1.62 -4.00
CA LEU A 116 -7.13 1.79 -5.31
C LEU A 116 -6.20 1.37 -6.45
N PHE A 117 -4.95 1.85 -6.44
CA PHE A 117 -3.97 1.47 -7.47
C PHE A 117 -3.53 0.01 -7.37
N SER A 118 -3.43 -0.52 -6.15
CA SER A 118 -3.13 -1.94 -5.93
C SER A 118 -4.22 -2.84 -6.51
N LEU A 119 -5.50 -2.47 -6.37
CA LEU A 119 -6.62 -3.19 -6.98
C LEU A 119 -6.58 -3.14 -8.50
N TYR A 120 -6.31 -1.96 -9.05
CA TYR A 120 -6.19 -1.79 -10.50
C TYR A 120 -5.08 -2.68 -11.08
N LEU A 121 -3.92 -2.71 -10.43
CA LEU A 121 -2.80 -3.57 -10.84
C LEU A 121 -3.14 -5.05 -10.68
N GLY A 122 -3.71 -5.45 -9.53
CA GLY A 122 -4.12 -6.84 -9.27
C GLY A 122 -5.09 -7.37 -10.31
N GLY A 123 -6.14 -6.60 -10.63
CA GLY A 123 -7.11 -6.94 -11.67
C GLY A 123 -6.49 -7.08 -13.06
N TYR A 124 -5.53 -6.21 -13.40
CA TYR A 124 -4.83 -6.28 -14.69
C TYR A 124 -3.96 -7.55 -14.82
N THR A 125 -3.27 -7.96 -13.74
CA THR A 125 -2.44 -9.17 -13.75
C THR A 125 -3.25 -10.47 -13.85
N ALA A 126 -4.47 -10.50 -13.33
CA ALA A 126 -5.34 -11.68 -13.44
C ALA A 126 -6.02 -11.82 -14.82
N ALA A 127 -6.19 -10.70 -15.55
CA ALA A 127 -6.85 -10.68 -16.85
C ALA A 127 -5.94 -11.09 -18.03
N PHE A 128 -4.61 -11.06 -17.86
CA PHE A 128 -3.64 -11.47 -18.88
C PHE A 128 -2.57 -12.40 -18.29
N PRO A 129 -2.77 -13.74 -18.34
CA PRO A 129 -1.72 -14.73 -18.11
C PRO A 129 -0.73 -14.83 -19.27
#